data_AF-A0A6H0TP49-F1
#
_entry.id   AF-A0A6H0TP49-F1
#
_cell.length_a   1.000
_cell.length_b   1.000
_cell.length_c   1.000
_cell.angle_alpha   90.00
_cell.angle_beta   90.00
_cell.angle_gamma   90.00
#
_symmetry.space_group_name_H-M   'P 1'
#
loop_
_entity.id
_entity.type
_entity.pdbx_description
1 polymer ?
#
loop_
_entity_poly.entity_id
_entity_poly.type
_entity_poly.pdbx_seq_one_letter_code
_entity_poly.pdbx_strand_id
1 'polypeptide(L)'
;MVSFLLLGIVFILALIVKDYALAIAASLLGVLFAMGQKTILHAIQQYAFPIGIFFLMLFLLVPITSGKISSDNIMKLITSPIGWGSILAGVIVSFIGGKGVGVLPMNPTILLGVLIGTLMAVLFTKGLPAGVIIAAGIIAIISMK
;
A
#
# COMPACT_ATOMS: atom_id res chain seq x y z
N MET A 1 -9.74 -23.20 6.74
CA MET A 1 -9.14 -23.10 8.10
C MET A 1 -7.94 -22.17 8.13
N VAL A 2 -6.91 -22.35 7.29
CA VAL A 2 -5.67 -21.53 7.34
C VAL A 2 -5.93 -20.03 7.16
N SER A 3 -6.81 -19.62 6.24
CA SER A 3 -7.09 -18.20 5.97
C SER A 3 -7.71 -17.45 7.17
N PHE A 4 -8.57 -18.10 7.96
CA PHE A 4 -9.12 -17.50 9.19
C PHE A 4 -8.05 -17.31 10.26
N LEU A 5 -7.15 -18.28 10.37
CA LEU A 5 -6.07 -18.26 11.34
C LEU A 5 -5.09 -17.12 11.01
N LEU A 6 -4.80 -16.92 9.73
CA LEU A 6 -3.95 -15.84 9.23
C LEU A 6 -4.58 -14.46 9.47
N LEU A 7 -5.87 -14.28 9.15
CA LEU A 7 -6.59 -13.03 9.45
C LEU A 7 -6.69 -12.75 10.96
N GLY A 8 -6.89 -13.80 11.78
CA GLY A 8 -6.89 -13.68 13.23
C GLY A 8 -5.54 -13.24 13.81
N ILE A 9 -4.44 -13.79 13.29
CA ILE A 9 -3.08 -13.35 13.66
C ILE A 9 -2.88 -11.88 13.28
N VAL A 10 -3.25 -11.48 12.06
CA VAL A 10 -3.12 -10.08 11.61
C VAL A 10 -3.93 -9.14 12.50
N PHE A 11 -5.16 -9.53 12.88
CA PHE A 11 -6.00 -8.74 13.79
C PHE A 11 -5.34 -8.54 15.16
N ILE A 12 -4.84 -9.61 15.77
CA ILE A 12 -4.17 -9.54 17.08
C ILE A 12 -2.92 -8.65 16.99
N LEU A 13 -2.11 -8.84 15.94
CA LEU A 13 -0.90 -8.03 15.71
C LEU A 13 -1.24 -6.55 15.50
N ALA A 14 -2.30 -6.24 14.74
CA ALA A 14 -2.76 -4.87 14.52
C ALA A 14 -3.19 -4.19 15.83
N LEU A 15 -3.86 -4.92 16.73
CA LEU A 15 -4.24 -4.40 18.05
C LEU A 15 -3.01 -4.10 18.94
N ILE A 16 -1.99 -4.97 18.92
CA ILE A 16 -0.75 -4.76 19.68
C ILE A 16 -0.07 -3.47 19.25
N VAL A 17 -0.08 -3.18 17.95
CA VAL A 17 0.57 -1.99 17.37
C VAL A 17 -0.37 -0.78 17.29
N LYS A 18 -1.60 -0.93 17.78
CA LYS A 18 -2.65 0.10 17.82
C LYS A 18 -2.99 0.67 16.44
N ASP A 19 -2.80 -0.14 15.39
CA ASP A 19 -3.30 0.18 14.06
C ASP A 19 -4.75 -0.27 13.96
N TYR A 20 -5.65 0.59 14.43
CA TYR A 20 -7.09 0.31 14.42
C TYR A 20 -7.66 0.18 13.00
N ALA A 21 -7.07 0.87 12.02
CA ALA A 21 -7.50 0.76 10.63
C ALA A 21 -7.22 -0.64 10.08
N LEU A 22 -6.01 -1.16 10.31
CA LEU A 22 -5.65 -2.53 9.94
C LEU A 22 -6.48 -3.57 10.71
N ALA A 23 -6.73 -3.35 12.00
CA ALA A 23 -7.55 -4.25 12.80
C ALA A 23 -9.00 -4.32 12.28
N ILE A 24 -9.60 -3.18 11.95
CA ILE A 24 -10.96 -3.12 11.37
C ILE A 24 -11.00 -3.79 9.99
N ALA A 25 -9.99 -3.57 9.15
CA ALA A 25 -9.91 -4.22 7.85
C ALA A 25 -9.82 -5.76 7.97
N ALA A 26 -8.96 -6.25 8.86
CA ALA A 26 -8.79 -7.69 9.10
C ALA A 26 -10.07 -8.33 9.67
N SER A 27 -10.76 -7.66 10.60
CA SER A 27 -12.00 -8.17 11.19
C SER A 27 -13.14 -8.18 10.17
N LEU A 28 -13.31 -7.12 9.39
CA LEU A 28 -14.34 -7.02 8.35
C LEU A 28 -14.15 -8.12 7.29
N LEU A 29 -12.91 -8.30 6.80
CA LEU A 29 -12.59 -9.37 5.87
C LEU A 29 -12.82 -10.75 6.49
N GLY A 30 -12.48 -10.95 7.77
CA GLY A 30 -12.75 -12.18 8.51
C GLY A 30 -14.24 -12.52 8.58
N VAL A 31 -15.09 -11.53 8.89
CA VAL A 31 -16.56 -11.72 8.94
C VAL A 31 -17.11 -12.04 7.56
N LEU A 32 -16.73 -11.28 6.53
CA LEU A 32 -17.19 -11.52 5.16
C LEU A 32 -16.76 -12.91 4.64
N PHE A 33 -15.56 -13.35 5.03
CA PHE A 33 -15.06 -14.68 4.74
C PHE A 33 -15.84 -15.78 5.49
N ALA A 34 -16.22 -15.56 6.75
CA ALA A 34 -17.11 -16.44 7.53
C ALA A 34 -18.50 -16.59 6.91
N MET A 35 -19.04 -15.52 6.34
CA MET A 35 -20.33 -15.52 5.67
C MET A 35 -20.29 -16.17 4.28
N GLY A 36 -19.12 -16.57 3.77
CA GLY A 36 -18.98 -17.20 2.45
C GLY A 36 -19.23 -16.26 1.25
N GLN A 37 -19.20 -14.94 1.47
CA GLN A 37 -19.55 -13.93 0.46
C GLN A 37 -18.41 -13.65 -0.52
N LYS A 38 -18.11 -14.62 -1.40
CA LYS A 38 -17.02 -14.53 -2.38
C LYS A 38 -17.17 -13.35 -3.34
N THR A 39 -18.39 -13.00 -3.74
CA THR A 39 -18.67 -11.86 -4.63
C THR A 39 -18.24 -10.53 -4.02
N ILE A 40 -18.53 -10.32 -2.74
CA ILE A 40 -18.14 -9.10 -2.03
C ILE A 40 -16.62 -9.05 -1.86
N LEU A 41 -15.98 -10.17 -1.50
CA LEU A 41 -14.53 -10.24 -1.39
C LEU A 41 -13.83 -9.90 -2.72
N HIS A 42 -14.36 -10.41 -3.83
CA HIS A 42 -13.84 -10.08 -5.16
C HIS A 42 -14.06 -8.61 -5.52
N ALA A 43 -15.23 -8.06 -5.22
CA ALA A 43 -15.53 -6.64 -5.45
C ALA A 43 -14.59 -5.74 -4.63
N ILE A 44 -14.31 -6.07 -3.37
CA ILE A 44 -13.33 -5.35 -2.54
C ILE A 44 -11.96 -5.38 -3.22
N GLN A 45 -11.48 -6.55 -3.64
CA GLN A 45 -10.18 -6.67 -4.30
C GLN A 45 -10.11 -5.86 -5.61
N GLN A 46 -11.20 -5.80 -6.38
CA GLN A 46 -11.26 -5.11 -7.66
C GLN A 46 -11.35 -3.58 -7.52
N TYR A 47 -12.18 -3.08 -6.59
CA TYR A 47 -12.51 -1.66 -6.53
C TYR A 47 -11.82 -0.90 -5.40
N ALA A 48 -11.48 -1.54 -4.28
CA ALA A 48 -10.92 -0.83 -3.13
C ALA A 48 -9.58 -0.17 -3.45
N PHE A 49 -8.76 -0.82 -4.29
CA PHE A 49 -7.44 -0.32 -4.64
C PHE A 49 -7.47 0.93 -5.54
N PRO A 50 -8.16 0.94 -6.70
CA PRO A 50 -8.30 2.16 -7.51
C PRO A 50 -8.95 3.32 -6.75
N ILE A 51 -9.99 3.03 -5.95
CA ILE A 51 -10.68 4.04 -5.13
C ILE A 51 -9.73 4.61 -4.08
N GLY A 52 -8.96 3.76 -3.39
CA GLY A 52 -7.98 4.18 -2.40
C GLY A 52 -6.91 5.09 -2.99
N ILE A 53 -6.35 4.73 -4.16
CA ILE A 53 -5.38 5.57 -4.86
C ILE A 53 -6.00 6.91 -5.27
N PHE A 54 -7.24 6.92 -5.74
CA PHE A 54 -7.94 8.16 -6.08
C PHE A 54 -8.03 9.11 -4.88
N PHE A 55 -8.45 8.63 -3.70
CA PHE A 55 -8.48 9.45 -2.49
C PHE A 55 -7.08 9.88 -2.03
N LEU A 56 -6.07 9.03 -2.19
CA LEU A 56 -4.68 9.40 -1.90
C LEU A 56 -4.18 10.51 -2.83
N MET A 57 -4.51 10.44 -4.13
CA MET A 57 -4.19 11.51 -5.08
C MET A 57 -4.88 12.83 -4.70
N LEU A 58 -6.16 12.78 -4.32
CA LEU A 58 -6.86 13.95 -3.81
C LEU A 58 -6.14 14.56 -2.60
N PHE A 59 -5.80 13.74 -1.60
CA PHE A 59 -5.06 14.18 -0.41
C PHE A 59 -3.73 14.86 -0.77
N LEU A 60 -2.97 14.31 -1.72
CA LEU A 60 -1.69 14.88 -2.17
C LEU A 60 -1.85 16.19 -2.96
N LEU A 61 -3.00 16.42 -3.59
CA LEU A 61 -3.29 17.65 -4.34
C LEU A 61 -3.82 18.79 -3.44
N VAL A 62 -4.35 18.48 -2.25
CA VAL A 62 -4.88 19.49 -1.30
C VAL A 62 -3.89 20.64 -0.98
N PRO A 63 -2.58 20.41 -0.74
CA PRO A 63 -1.63 21.49 -0.48
C PRO A 63 -1.51 22.50 -1.63
N ILE A 64 -1.76 22.08 -2.87
CA ILE A 64 -1.73 22.94 -4.05
C ILE A 64 -2.92 23.91 -4.01
N THR A 65 -4.12 23.40 -3.71
CA THR A 65 -5.34 24.24 -3.62
C THR A 65 -5.40 25.08 -2.34
N SER A 66 -4.74 24.63 -1.27
CA SER A 66 -4.64 25.35 0.00
C SER A 66 -3.69 26.56 -0.03
N GLY A 67 -3.05 26.84 -1.18
CA GLY A 67 -2.09 27.94 -1.32
C GLY A 67 -0.77 27.74 -0.55
N LYS A 68 -0.50 26.53 -0.04
CA LYS A 68 0.74 26.22 0.69
C LYS A 68 1.98 26.16 -0.23
N ILE A 69 1.76 26.02 -1.54
CA ILE A 69 2.83 25.96 -2.54
C ILE A 69 2.89 27.30 -3.28
N SER A 70 3.97 28.06 -3.03
CA SER A 70 4.27 29.31 -3.74
C SER A 70 5.01 29.06 -5.05
N SER A 71 4.99 30.02 -5.98
CA SER A 71 5.81 30.04 -7.20
C SER A 71 7.31 29.88 -6.90
N ASP A 72 7.77 30.37 -5.76
CA ASP A 72 9.17 30.23 -5.32
C ASP A 72 9.55 28.78 -5.05
N ASN A 73 8.60 27.95 -4.58
CA ASN A 73 8.84 26.54 -4.33
C ASN A 73 9.01 25.77 -5.65
N ILE A 74 8.28 26.17 -6.69
CA ILE A 74 8.41 25.59 -8.04
C ILE A 74 9.77 25.97 -8.64
N MET A 75 10.19 27.22 -8.50
CA MET A 75 11.52 27.65 -8.96
C MET A 75 12.64 26.89 -8.24
N LYS A 76 12.53 26.72 -6.92
CA LYS A 76 13.46 25.92 -6.12
C LYS A 76 13.48 24.45 -6.52
N LEU A 77 12.33 23.88 -6.90
CA LEU A 77 12.26 22.49 -7.39
C LEU A 77 13.11 22.29 -8.66
N ILE A 78 13.07 23.23 -9.59
CA ILE A 78 13.76 23.13 -10.88
C ILE A 78 15.25 23.46 -10.75
N THR A 79 15.62 24.34 -9.83
CA THR A 79 17.00 24.82 -9.66
C THR A 79 17.81 24.03 -8.63
N SER A 80 17.16 23.32 -7.70
CA SER A 80 17.84 22.59 -6.62
C SER A 80 18.15 21.14 -6.99
N PRO A 81 19.36 20.62 -6.65
CA PRO A 81 19.67 19.19 -6.75
C PRO A 81 18.71 18.30 -5.96
N ILE A 82 18.21 18.77 -4.81
CA ILE A 82 17.19 18.06 -4.02
C ILE A 82 15.87 17.97 -4.77
N GLY A 83 15.49 19.01 -5.52
CA GLY A 83 14.25 19.01 -6.30
C GLY A 83 14.27 17.97 -7.41
N TRP A 84 15.36 17.92 -8.17
CA TRP A 84 15.59 16.87 -9.16
C TRP A 84 15.65 15.46 -8.55
N GLY A 85 16.32 15.30 -7.41
CA GLY A 85 16.34 14.03 -6.67
C GLY A 85 14.94 13.56 -6.27
N SER A 86 14.07 14.49 -5.87
CA SER A 86 12.67 14.20 -5.51
C SER A 86 11.86 13.72 -6.71
N ILE A 87 12.02 14.35 -7.88
CA ILE A 87 11.35 13.96 -9.12
C ILE A 87 11.82 12.56 -9.55
N LEU A 88 13.14 12.32 -9.57
CA LEU A 88 13.71 11.03 -9.94
C LEU A 88 13.25 9.92 -8.99
N ALA A 89 13.25 10.16 -7.68
CA ALA A 89 12.73 9.22 -6.69
C ALA A 89 11.25 8.89 -6.97
N GLY A 90 10.43 9.90 -7.25
CA GLY A 90 9.01 9.71 -7.62
C GLY A 90 8.83 8.84 -8.87
N VAL A 91 9.59 9.12 -9.93
CA VAL A 91 9.55 8.34 -11.18
C VAL A 91 9.94 6.88 -10.94
N ILE A 92 11.05 6.65 -10.22
CA ILE A 92 11.55 5.30 -9.93
C ILE A 92 10.54 4.51 -9.09
N VAL A 93 10.03 5.09 -8.00
CA VAL A 93 9.09 4.41 -7.12
C VAL A 93 7.76 4.14 -7.82
N SER A 94 7.27 5.07 -8.64
CA SER A 94 6.05 4.87 -9.43
C SER A 94 6.21 3.74 -10.46
N PHE A 95 7.37 3.65 -11.11
CA PHE A 95 7.67 2.56 -12.05
C PHE A 95 7.70 1.19 -11.35
N ILE A 96 8.38 1.11 -10.21
CA ILE A 96 8.44 -0.10 -9.37
C ILE A 96 7.03 -0.50 -8.91
N GLY A 97 6.27 0.47 -8.37
CA GLY A 97 4.92 0.24 -7.88
C GLY A 97 3.99 -0.27 -8.98
N GLY A 98 4.06 0.29 -10.19
CA GLY A 98 3.28 -0.16 -11.35
C GLY A 98 3.50 -1.64 -11.68
N LYS A 99 4.76 -2.12 -11.62
CA LYS A 99 5.06 -3.55 -11.79
C LYS A 99 4.51 -4.41 -10.65
N GLY A 100 4.57 -3.90 -9.41
CA GLY A 100 4.08 -4.60 -8.22
C GLY A 100 2.58 -4.91 -8.28
N VAL A 101 1.77 -3.95 -8.71
CA VAL A 101 0.31 -4.13 -8.85
C VAL A 101 -0.03 -5.27 -9.81
N GLY A 102 0.75 -5.46 -10.87
CA GLY A 102 0.53 -6.53 -11.84
C GLY A 102 0.89 -7.93 -11.32
N VAL A 103 1.88 -8.05 -10.43
CA VAL A 103 2.39 -9.36 -9.97
C VAL A 103 1.60 -9.93 -8.78
N LEU A 104 1.08 -9.07 -7.91
CA LEU A 104 0.36 -9.51 -6.71
C LEU A 104 -0.84 -10.44 -6.98
N PRO A 105 -1.70 -10.20 -7.99
CA PRO A 105 -2.82 -11.09 -8.29
C PRO A 105 -2.38 -12.42 -8.90
N MET A 106 -1.23 -12.45 -9.59
CA MET A 106 -0.77 -13.63 -10.32
C MET A 106 0.02 -14.61 -9.45
N ASN A 107 0.62 -14.14 -8.36
CA ASN A 107 1.47 -14.98 -7.52
C ASN A 107 1.11 -14.85 -6.02
N PRO A 108 0.26 -15.74 -5.49
CA PRO A 108 -0.18 -15.68 -4.10
C PRO A 108 0.97 -15.90 -3.10
N THR A 109 2.04 -16.60 -3.50
CA THR A 109 3.23 -16.79 -2.66
C THR A 109 3.98 -15.46 -2.46
N ILE A 110 4.16 -14.67 -3.53
CA ILE A 110 4.76 -13.34 -3.45
C ILE A 110 3.89 -12.42 -2.59
N LEU A 111 2.57 -12.43 -2.81
CA LEU A 111 1.63 -11.65 -2.02
C LEU A 111 1.75 -11.96 -0.52
N LEU A 112 1.74 -13.24 -0.14
CA LEU A 112 1.85 -13.66 1.25
C LEU A 112 3.20 -13.25 1.87
N GLY A 113 4.32 -13.48 1.17
CA GLY A 113 5.64 -13.10 1.65
C GLY A 113 5.78 -11.59 1.86
N VAL A 114 5.30 -10.80 0.90
CA VAL A 114 5.33 -9.34 0.98
C VAL A 114 4.41 -8.83 2.10
N LEU A 115 3.20 -9.39 2.26
CA LEU A 115 2.30 -9.03 3.35
C LEU A 115 2.92 -9.31 4.71
N ILE A 116 3.51 -10.49 4.92
CA ILE A 116 4.15 -10.83 6.19
C ILE A 116 5.33 -9.89 6.46
N GLY A 117 6.20 -9.68 5.49
CA GLY A 117 7.38 -8.81 5.65
C GLY A 117 7.01 -7.36 5.94
N THR A 118 6.02 -6.82 5.23
CA THR A 118 5.55 -5.44 5.43
C THR A 118 4.82 -5.27 6.76
N LEU A 119 4.01 -6.25 7.17
CA LEU A 119 3.40 -6.24 8.49
C LEU A 119 4.48 -6.26 9.57
N MET A 120 5.44 -7.18 9.52
CA MET A 120 6.56 -7.20 10.48
C MET A 120 7.27 -5.85 10.53
N ALA A 121 7.61 -5.25 9.38
CA ALA A 121 8.23 -3.94 9.34
C ALA A 121 7.37 -2.87 10.02
N VAL A 122 6.07 -2.80 9.75
CA VAL A 122 5.14 -1.88 10.41
C VAL A 122 5.14 -2.09 11.93
N LEU A 123 5.14 -3.34 12.38
CA LEU A 123 5.11 -3.66 13.81
C LEU A 123 6.37 -3.18 14.55
N PHE A 124 7.54 -3.31 13.92
CA PHE A 124 8.81 -2.91 14.54
C PHE A 124 9.17 -1.43 14.32
N THR A 125 8.73 -0.83 13.21
CA THR A 125 9.16 0.52 12.80
C THR A 125 8.09 1.60 12.94
N LYS A 126 6.86 1.24 13.36
CA LYS A 126 5.67 2.12 13.32
C LYS A 126 5.42 2.74 11.92
N GLY A 127 5.87 2.04 10.88
CA GLY A 127 5.70 2.45 9.49
C GLY A 127 4.25 2.31 9.01
N LEU A 128 3.96 2.76 7.79
CA LEU A 128 2.63 2.65 7.18
C LEU A 128 2.57 1.43 6.24
N PRO A 129 1.45 0.67 6.16
CA PRO A 129 1.31 -0.49 5.27
C PRO A 129 1.42 -0.21 3.76
N ALA A 130 1.59 1.05 3.36
CA ALA A 130 1.71 1.48 1.95
C ALA A 130 2.88 0.81 1.20
N GLY A 131 3.84 0.21 1.91
CA GLY A 131 5.00 -0.46 1.33
C GLY A 131 4.72 -1.75 0.56
N VAL A 132 3.51 -2.34 0.65
CA VAL A 132 3.17 -3.63 0.00
C VAL A 132 3.40 -3.58 -1.51
N ILE A 133 2.94 -2.53 -2.18
CA ILE A 133 3.02 -2.42 -3.64
C ILE A 133 4.48 -2.24 -4.09
N ILE A 134 5.25 -1.46 -3.32
CA ILE A 134 6.65 -1.17 -3.61
C ILE A 134 7.48 -2.44 -3.44
N ALA A 135 7.31 -3.14 -2.32
CA ALA A 135 7.98 -4.42 -2.06
C ALA A 135 7.61 -5.47 -3.12
N ALA A 136 6.35 -5.56 -3.51
CA ALA A 136 5.92 -6.41 -4.61
C ALA A 136 6.58 -6.02 -5.94
N GLY A 137 6.72 -4.73 -6.23
CA GLY A 137 7.41 -4.22 -7.41
C GLY A 137 8.90 -4.57 -7.44
N ILE A 138 9.57 -4.49 -6.28
CA ILE A 138 10.98 -4.91 -6.15
C ILE A 138 11.10 -6.40 -6.44
N ILE A 139 10.25 -7.23 -5.84
CA ILE A 139 10.25 -8.68 -6.11
C ILE A 139 9.89 -8.96 -7.56
N ALA A 140 8.95 -8.24 -8.15
CA ALA A 140 8.59 -8.38 -9.57
C ALA A 140 9.79 -8.13 -10.48
N ILE A 141 10.59 -7.10 -10.20
CA ILE A 141 11.80 -6.79 -10.98
C ILE A 141 12.86 -7.89 -10.82
N ILE A 142 13.04 -8.40 -9.60
CA ILE A 142 14.04 -9.45 -9.31
C ILE A 142 13.61 -10.81 -9.89
N SER A 143 12.32 -11.13 -9.83
CA SER A 143 11.76 -12.42 -10.22
C SER A 143 11.46 -12.52 -11.73
N MET A 144 11.45 -11.40 -12.47
CA MET A 144 11.34 -11.37 -13.94
C MET A 144 12.66 -11.74 -14.63
N LYS A 145 13.28 -12.84 -14.18
CA LYS A 145 14.48 -13.42 -14.79
C LYS A 145 14.14 -14.73 -15.48
#